data_AF-A0A3D4ID00-F1
#
_entry.id   AF-A0A3D4ID00-F1
#
_cell.length_a   1.000
_cell.length_b   1.000
_cell.length_c   1.000
_cell.angle_alpha   90.00
_cell.angle_beta   90.00
_cell.angle_gamma   90.00
#
_symmetry.space_group_name_H-M   'P 1'
#
loop_
_entity.id
_entity.type
_entity.pdbx_description
1 polymer ?
#
loop_
_entity_poly.entity_id
_entity_poly.type
_entity_poly.pdbx_seq_one_letter_code
_entity_poly.pdbx_strand_id
1 'polypeptide(L)'
;MNYVSLTVSVPSEEQDLLIAELITLGFESFLQENDHIQAFVSKDQYPAEAANMVLDWLAHHGYPQQVSLDEIEPRNWNAQWEAS
;
A
#
# COMPACT_ATOMS: atom_id res chain seq x y z
N MET A 1 -13.59 10.13 -6.05
CA MET A 1 -12.13 9.94 -6.15
C MET A 1 -11.86 8.54 -5.66
N ASN A 2 -11.27 7.70 -6.51
CA ASN A 2 -10.97 6.31 -6.20
C ASN A 2 -9.54 6.26 -5.65
N TYR A 3 -9.30 5.43 -4.64
CA TYR A 3 -7.99 5.30 -4.03
C TYR A 3 -7.51 3.86 -4.17
N VAL A 4 -6.21 3.67 -4.19
CA VAL A 4 -5.57 2.36 -4.14
C VAL A 4 -4.81 2.30 -2.83
N SER A 5 -5.10 1.27 -2.04
CA SER A 5 -4.34 0.93 -0.85
C SER A 5 -3.47 -0.29 -1.11
N LEU A 6 -2.20 -0.19 -0.80
CA LEU A 6 -1.22 -1.25 -0.90
C LEU A 6 -0.79 -1.63 0.51
N THR A 7 -1.13 -2.83 0.95
CA THR A 7 -0.70 -3.38 2.24
C THR A 7 0.47 -4.32 2.00
N VAL A 8 1.58 -4.10 2.69
CA VAL A 8 2.79 -4.91 2.60
C VAL A 8 3.18 -5.38 4.00
N SER A 9 3.20 -6.68 4.26
CA SER A 9 3.71 -7.23 5.51
C SER A 9 5.23 -7.33 5.44
N VAL A 10 5.89 -6.51 6.23
CA VAL A 10 7.34 -6.42 6.37
C VAL A 10 7.66 -6.03 7.81
N PRO A 11 8.77 -6.52 8.36
CA PRO A 11 9.17 -6.15 9.72
C PRO A 11 9.47 -4.65 9.77
N SER A 12 9.25 -4.04 10.94
CA SER A 12 9.38 -2.58 11.14
C SER A 12 10.74 -2.01 10.71
N GLU A 13 11.81 -2.80 10.84
CA GLU A 13 13.16 -2.44 10.39
C GLU A 13 13.28 -2.19 8.87
N GLU A 14 12.44 -2.82 8.07
CA GLU A 14 12.45 -2.71 6.60
C GLU A 14 11.38 -1.73 6.09
N GLN A 15 10.45 -1.31 6.94
CA GLN A 15 9.35 -0.42 6.56
C GLN A 15 9.85 0.96 6.11
N ASP A 16 10.83 1.53 6.80
CA ASP A 16 11.39 2.83 6.42
C ASP A 16 12.06 2.79 5.03
N LEU A 17 12.73 1.68 4.72
CA LEU A 17 13.33 1.46 3.40
C LEU A 17 12.24 1.36 2.32
N LEU A 18 11.20 0.58 2.60
CA LEU A 18 10.07 0.41 1.69
C LEU A 18 9.30 1.72 1.45
N ILE A 19 9.15 2.58 2.47
CA ILE A 19 8.53 3.91 2.31
C ILE A 19 9.30 4.76 1.32
N ALA A 20 10.63 4.78 1.40
CA ALA A 20 11.45 5.59 0.48
C ALA A 20 11.22 5.19 -0.99
N GLU A 21 11.10 3.89 -1.25
CA GLU A 21 10.76 3.36 -2.57
C GLU A 21 9.34 3.76 -2.97
N LEU A 22 8.36 3.61 -2.08
CA LEU A 22 6.96 3.94 -2.36
C LEU A 22 6.74 5.46 -2.59
N ILE A 23 7.48 6.33 -1.90
CA ILE A 23 7.49 7.78 -2.16
C ILE A 23 7.98 8.04 -3.59
N THR A 24 9.05 7.35 -4.00
CA THR A 24 9.60 7.46 -5.36
C THR A 24 8.63 6.92 -6.42
N LEU A 25 7.85 5.90 -6.07
CA LEU A 25 6.76 5.38 -6.88
C LEU A 25 5.58 6.36 -6.98
N GLY A 26 5.43 7.31 -6.06
CA GLY A 26 4.36 8.32 -6.10
C GLY A 26 3.20 8.07 -5.14
N PHE A 27 3.39 7.21 -4.13
CA PHE A 27 2.45 7.11 -3.02
C PHE A 27 2.49 8.36 -2.13
N GLU A 28 1.33 8.76 -1.61
CA GLU A 28 1.16 10.04 -0.92
C GLU A 28 0.97 9.89 0.60
N SER A 29 0.62 8.69 1.07
CA SER A 29 0.36 8.43 2.49
C SER A 29 0.76 7.02 2.88
N PHE A 30 1.25 6.88 4.11
CA PHE A 30 1.81 5.64 4.64
C PHE A 30 1.33 5.44 6.08
N LEU A 31 0.96 4.21 6.43
CA LEU A 31 0.57 3.78 7.76
C LEU A 31 1.48 2.63 8.17
N GLN A 32 2.46 2.93 9.02
CA GLN A 32 3.36 1.93 9.60
C GLN A 32 2.67 1.25 10.78
N GLU A 33 2.57 -0.07 10.73
CA GLU A 33 2.09 -0.94 11.80
C GLU A 33 3.24 -1.87 12.24
N ASN A 34 3.06 -2.63 13.32
CA ASN A 34 4.17 -3.41 13.90
C ASN A 34 4.74 -4.51 12.97
N ASP A 35 3.95 -5.02 12.03
CA ASP A 35 4.30 -6.16 11.16
C ASP A 35 3.96 -5.91 9.68
N HIS A 36 3.41 -4.74 9.37
CA HIS A 36 3.03 -4.37 8.02
C HIS A 36 2.98 -2.86 7.84
N ILE A 37 2.94 -2.42 6.60
CA ILE A 37 2.74 -1.03 6.22
C ILE A 37 1.63 -0.93 5.18
N GLN A 38 0.82 0.11 5.27
CA GLN A 38 -0.20 0.42 4.27
C GLN A 38 0.13 1.73 3.56
N ALA A 39 0.23 1.71 2.25
CA ALA A 39 0.46 2.88 1.43
C ALA A 39 -0.79 3.23 0.61
N PHE A 40 -1.09 4.52 0.48
CA PHE A 40 -2.29 5.02 -0.19
C PHE A 40 -1.90 6.00 -1.30
N VAL A 41 -2.59 5.88 -2.44
CA VAL A 41 -2.43 6.76 -3.58
C VAL A 41 -3.75 6.88 -4.35
N SER A 42 -3.98 8.04 -4.96
CA SER A 42 -5.13 8.24 -5.84
C SER A 42 -5.06 7.31 -7.05
N LYS A 43 -6.16 6.66 -7.44
CA LYS A 43 -6.19 5.72 -8.59
C LYS A 43 -5.73 6.38 -9.89
N ASP A 44 -6.04 7.66 -10.08
CA ASP A 44 -5.58 8.47 -11.21
C ASP A 44 -4.07 8.70 -11.23
N GLN A 45 -3.40 8.58 -10.08
CA GLN A 45 -1.96 8.73 -9.90
C GLN A 45 -1.26 7.39 -9.61
N TYR A 46 -2.01 6.28 -9.58
CA TYR A 46 -1.46 4.96 -9.31
C TYR A 46 -0.55 4.52 -10.47
N PRO A 47 0.76 4.31 -10.25
CA PRO A 47 1.65 3.87 -11.30
C PRO A 47 1.38 2.41 -11.64
N ALA A 48 1.17 2.10 -12.92
CA ALA A 48 0.95 0.72 -13.37
C ALA A 48 2.11 -0.23 -13.01
N GLU A 49 3.32 0.31 -12.85
CA GLU A 49 4.52 -0.46 -12.48
C GLU A 49 4.70 -0.63 -10.97
N ALA A 50 3.95 0.10 -10.13
CA ALA A 50 4.15 0.09 -8.68
C ALA A 50 3.97 -1.32 -8.07
N ALA A 51 2.94 -2.06 -8.49
CA ALA A 51 2.74 -3.44 -8.03
C ALA A 51 3.92 -4.34 -8.39
N ASN A 52 4.44 -4.23 -9.62
CA ASN A 52 5.58 -5.04 -10.07
C ASN A 52 6.86 -4.68 -9.32
N MET A 53 7.12 -3.39 -9.08
CA MET A 53 8.30 -2.95 -8.33
C MET A 53 8.25 -3.40 -6.87
N VAL A 54 7.08 -3.32 -6.22
CA VAL A 54 6.91 -3.81 -4.85
C VAL A 54 7.07 -5.33 -4.80
N LEU A 55 6.50 -6.07 -5.77
CA LEU A 55 6.68 -7.52 -5.86
C LEU A 55 8.16 -7.92 -6.07
N ASP A 56 8.89 -7.18 -6.90
CA ASP A 56 10.31 -7.42 -7.16
C ASP A 56 11.17 -7.12 -5.92
N TRP A 57 10.89 -6.00 -5.23
CA TRP A 57 11.54 -5.67 -3.96
C TRP A 57 11.30 -6.75 -2.91
N LEU A 58 10.05 -7.22 -2.77
CA LEU A 58 9.69 -8.31 -1.85
C LEU A 58 10.35 -9.62 -2.22
N ALA A 59 10.45 -9.96 -3.50
CA ALA A 59 11.16 -11.15 -3.96
C ALA A 59 12.66 -11.09 -3.64
N HIS A 60 13.29 -9.92 -3.79
CA HIS A 60 14.69 -9.69 -3.43
C HIS A 60 14.94 -9.78 -1.92
N HIS A 61 14.01 -9.29 -1.10
CA HIS A 61 14.10 -9.32 0.35
C HIS A 61 13.60 -10.64 0.98
N GLY A 62 13.05 -11.57 0.19
CA GLY A 62 12.63 -12.90 0.64
C GLY A 62 11.19 -12.98 1.18
N TYR A 63 10.34 -12.01 0.85
CA TYR A 63 8.93 -11.90 1.27
C TYR A 63 7.92 -12.00 0.10
N PRO A 64 8.00 -13.03 -0.77
CA PRO A 64 7.35 -13.03 -2.09
C PRO A 64 5.80 -13.03 -2.11
N GLN A 65 5.12 -13.09 -0.96
CA GLN A 65 3.64 -13.24 -0.87
C GLN A 65 2.98 -12.35 0.19
N GLN A 66 3.66 -11.34 0.69
CA GLN A 66 3.14 -10.46 1.74
C GLN A 66 2.68 -9.11 1.22
N VAL A 67 2.14 -9.04 0.01
CA VAL A 67 1.54 -7.80 -0.53
C VAL A 67 0.11 -8.02 -0.98
N SER A 68 -0.78 -7.13 -0.54
CA SER A 68 -2.18 -7.07 -0.92
C SER A 68 -2.47 -5.69 -1.47
N LEU A 69 -2.94 -5.64 -2.72
CA LEU A 69 -3.44 -4.42 -3.34
C LEU A 69 -4.96 -4.44 -3.29
N ASP A 70 -5.54 -3.48 -2.58
CA ASP A 70 -6.97 -3.26 -2.50
C ASP A 70 -7.30 -1.97 -3.26
N GLU A 71 -8.11 -2.11 -4.31
CA GLU A 71 -8.70 -0.97 -4.99
C GLU A 71 -9.92 -0.50 -4.20
N ILE A 72 -9.78 0.65 -3.55
CA ILE A 72 -10.89 1.33 -2.88
C ILE A 72 -11.75 1.96 -3.97
N GLU A 73 -12.69 1.17 -4.51
CA GLU A 73 -13.87 1.70 -5.19
C GLU A 73 -14.57 2.72 -4.27
N PRO A 74 -15.31 3.72 -4.80
CA PRO A 74 -16.00 4.72 -3.99
C PRO A 74 -17.21 4.09 -3.30
N ARG A 75 -16.97 3.19 -2.34
CA ARG A 75 -17.96 2.74 -1.38
C ARG A 75 -18.03 3.79 -0.28
N ASN A 76 -19.22 4.37 -0.16
CA ASN A 76 -19.61 5.28 0.91
C ASN A 76 -19.20 4.70 2.29
N TRP A 77 -18.06 5.14 2.83
CA TRP A 77 -17.66 4.82 4.21
C TRP A 77 -18.71 5.35 5.22
N ASN A 78 -19.49 6.36 4.84
CA ASN A 78 -20.61 6.87 5.64
C ASN A 78 -21.65 5.80 6.00
N ALA A 79 -21.83 4.76 5.17
CA ALA A 79 -22.86 3.75 5.42
C ALA A 79 -22.50 2.74 6.52
N GLN A 80 -21.22 2.56 6.85
CA GLN A 80 -20.81 1.63 7.91
C GLN A 80 -20.78 2.27 9.31
N TRP A 81 -20.73 3.60 9.42
CA TRP A 81 -20.76 4.31 10.70
C TRP A 81 -22.18 4.65 11.19
N GLU A 82 -23.16 4.80 10.29
CA GLU A 82 -24.56 5.06 10.66
C GLU A 82 -25.38 3.79 10.96
N ALA A 83 -24.77 2.60 10.83
CA ALA A 83 -25.40 1.33 11.21
C ALA A 83 -25.12 0.93 12.68
N SER A 84 -24.54 1.82 13.50
CA SER A 84 -24.36 1.61 14.93
C SER A 84 -25.28 2.46 15.79
#